data_AF-A0AAV0CI66-F1
#
_entry.id   AF-A0AAV0CI66-F1
#
_cell.length_a   1.000
_cell.length_b   1.000
_cell.length_c   1.000
_cell.angle_alpha   90.00
_cell.angle_beta   90.00
_cell.angle_gamma   90.00
#
_symmetry.space_group_name_H-M   'P 1'
#
loop_
_entity.id
_entity.type
_entity.pdbx_description
1 polymer ?
#
loop_
_entity_poly.entity_id
_entity_poly.type
_entity_poly.pdbx_seq_one_letter_code
_entity_poly.pdbx_strand_id
1 'polypeptide(L)'
;MTIISAVIGRTFHYVDGILPFRLGGTELPIDDIAAVILLLYFGVSTLLDASRNGVKAEEQEAELAVSELSGNGAEISAAATSAVISTFVLVFVAEWGDKSFFSTIALAAASSPLGVIAGSLAGHGVATLLAVLGGSLLGTFLSEKVIAYIGGTLFLLFAVVTLVEIVK
;
A
#
# COMPACT_ATOMS: atom_id res chain seq x y z
N MET A 1 -2.36 -11.76 -2.67
CA MET A 1 -1.00 -11.67 -3.25
C MET A 1 -0.28 -13.00 -3.23
N THR A 2 0.03 -13.54 -2.05
CA THR A 2 0.86 -14.76 -1.87
C THR A 2 0.38 -16.02 -2.59
N ILE A 3 -0.94 -16.29 -2.63
CA ILE A 3 -1.47 -17.50 -3.29
C ILE A 3 -1.38 -17.35 -4.82
N ILE A 4 -1.69 -16.15 -5.33
CA ILE A 4 -1.64 -15.86 -6.77
C ILE A 4 -0.19 -15.84 -7.26
N SER A 5 0.74 -15.24 -6.50
CA SER A 5 2.18 -15.31 -6.78
C SER A 5 2.70 -16.76 -6.72
N ALA A 6 2.33 -17.54 -5.70
CA ALA A 6 2.76 -18.94 -5.61
C ALA A 6 2.24 -19.80 -6.77
N VAL A 7 1.00 -19.56 -7.22
CA VAL A 7 0.42 -20.24 -8.39
C VAL A 7 1.12 -19.82 -9.68
N ILE A 8 1.34 -18.52 -9.89
CA ILE A 8 2.05 -18.00 -11.08
C ILE A 8 3.50 -18.49 -11.11
N GLY A 9 4.21 -18.51 -9.98
CA GLY A 9 5.58 -19.05 -9.91
C GLY A 9 5.67 -20.51 -10.30
N ARG A 10 4.65 -21.30 -9.95
CA ARG A 10 4.54 -22.70 -10.42
C ARG A 10 4.23 -22.78 -11.92
N THR A 11 3.47 -21.84 -12.47
CA THR A 11 3.20 -21.73 -13.91
C THR A 11 4.44 -21.30 -14.70
N PHE A 12 5.29 -20.42 -14.17
CA PHE A 12 6.55 -20.01 -14.81
C PHE A 12 7.52 -21.18 -14.99
N HIS A 13 7.53 -22.14 -14.06
CA HIS A 13 8.29 -23.40 -14.22
C HIS A 13 7.83 -24.25 -15.42
N TYR A 14 6.63 -23.99 -15.97
CA TYR A 14 6.16 -24.60 -17.23
C TYR A 14 6.44 -23.72 -18.48
N VAL A 15 6.73 -22.43 -18.30
CA VAL A 15 6.79 -21.42 -19.37
C VAL A 15 8.22 -21.04 -19.77
N ASP A 16 9.24 -21.42 -18.98
CA ASP A 16 10.67 -21.26 -19.31
C ASP A 16 11.13 -21.89 -20.64
N GLY A 17 10.23 -22.59 -21.36
CA GLY A 17 10.48 -23.10 -22.71
C GLY A 17 10.24 -22.12 -23.86
N ILE A 18 9.62 -20.93 -23.68
CA ILE A 18 9.01 -20.23 -24.84
C ILE A 18 9.28 -18.74 -25.10
N LEU A 19 9.83 -17.89 -24.20
CA LEU A 19 10.06 -16.47 -24.59
C LEU A 19 11.25 -15.75 -23.92
N PRO A 20 12.20 -15.19 -24.71
CA PRO A 20 13.11 -14.14 -24.28
C PRO A 20 12.59 -12.78 -24.78
N PHE A 21 11.71 -12.10 -24.04
CA PHE A 21 11.28 -10.75 -24.39
C PHE A 21 12.17 -9.69 -23.71
N ARG A 22 13.22 -9.29 -24.43
CA ARG A 22 13.94 -8.02 -24.20
C ARG A 22 13.46 -7.02 -25.25
N LEU A 23 12.88 -5.91 -24.84
CA LEU A 23 12.52 -4.82 -25.75
C LEU A 23 13.09 -3.48 -25.23
N GLY A 24 14.11 -2.95 -25.93
CA GLY A 24 14.08 -1.51 -26.26
C GLY A 24 15.00 -0.50 -25.55
N GLY A 25 16.17 -0.86 -25.03
CA GLY A 25 17.44 -0.07 -25.08
C GLY A 25 17.59 1.42 -24.66
N THR A 26 16.55 2.21 -24.38
CA THR A 26 16.67 3.59 -23.85
C THR A 26 15.49 3.88 -22.92
N GLU A 27 15.75 3.87 -21.62
CA GLU A 27 14.79 4.13 -20.56
C GLU A 27 14.51 5.64 -20.49
N LEU A 28 13.41 6.10 -21.10
CA LEU A 28 12.83 7.37 -20.69
C LEU A 28 12.25 7.15 -19.28
N PRO A 29 12.63 7.94 -18.25
CA PRO A 29 12.17 7.76 -16.87
C PRO A 29 10.74 8.31 -16.69
N ILE A 30 9.80 7.80 -17.49
CA ILE A 30 8.39 8.19 -17.47
C ILE A 30 7.78 7.85 -16.11
N ASP A 31 8.20 6.74 -15.54
CA ASP A 31 7.84 6.27 -14.20
C ASP A 31 8.33 7.23 -13.12
N ASP A 32 9.59 7.68 -13.16
CA ASP A 32 10.10 8.63 -12.16
C ASP A 32 9.46 10.02 -12.30
N ILE A 33 9.22 10.50 -13.52
CA ILE A 33 8.52 11.78 -13.76
C ILE A 33 7.07 11.70 -13.25
N ALA A 34 6.38 10.59 -13.51
CA ALA A 34 5.03 10.37 -12.99
C ALA A 34 5.02 10.32 -11.45
N ALA A 35 6.01 9.65 -10.84
CA ALA A 35 6.19 9.63 -9.40
C ALA A 35 6.40 11.04 -8.82
N VAL A 36 7.26 11.86 -9.43
CA VAL A 36 7.48 13.26 -8.99
C VAL A 36 6.18 14.08 -9.06
N ILE A 37 5.42 14.00 -10.16
CA ILE A 37 4.15 14.73 -10.30
C ILE A 37 3.16 14.30 -9.22
N LEU A 38 3.01 12.99 -8.98
CA LEU A 38 2.13 12.45 -7.95
C LEU A 38 2.57 12.87 -6.55
N LEU A 39 3.86 12.77 -6.23
CA LEU A 39 4.41 13.14 -4.93
C LEU A 39 4.25 14.65 -4.66
N LEU A 40 4.44 15.50 -5.67
CA LEU A 40 4.16 16.94 -5.56
C LEU A 40 2.66 17.20 -5.35
N TYR A 41 1.80 16.55 -6.12
CA TYR A 41 0.35 16.70 -6.00
C TYR A 41 -0.14 16.29 -4.61
N PHE A 42 0.21 15.09 -4.14
CA PHE A 42 -0.17 14.62 -2.81
C PHE A 42 0.47 15.45 -1.71
N GLY A 43 1.76 15.79 -1.81
CA GLY A 43 2.45 16.60 -0.81
C GLY A 43 1.81 17.97 -0.61
N VAL A 44 1.54 18.70 -1.71
CA VAL A 44 0.87 20.00 -1.62
C VAL A 44 -0.58 19.86 -1.14
N SER A 45 -1.34 18.90 -1.67
CA SER A 45 -2.75 18.71 -1.30
C SER A 45 -2.89 18.39 0.20
N THR A 46 -2.12 17.44 0.71
CA THR A 46 -2.13 17.07 2.13
C THR A 46 -1.76 18.24 3.05
N LEU A 47 -0.79 19.08 2.67
CA LEU A 47 -0.43 20.27 3.45
C LEU A 47 -1.54 21.34 3.43
N LEU A 48 -2.20 21.52 2.29
CA LEU A 48 -3.32 22.44 2.17
C LEU A 48 -4.53 21.95 3.00
N ASP A 49 -4.84 20.65 2.96
CA ASP A 49 -5.94 20.07 3.74
C ASP A 49 -5.69 20.20 5.25
N ALA A 50 -4.44 19.96 5.68
CA ALA A 50 -4.01 20.16 7.07
C ALA A 50 -4.16 21.62 7.55
N SER A 51 -3.98 22.59 6.64
CA SER A 51 -4.07 24.03 6.91
C SER A 51 -5.51 24.54 6.89
N ARG A 52 -6.33 24.06 5.95
CA ARG A 52 -7.56 24.75 5.55
C ARG A 52 -8.80 24.37 6.35
N ASN A 53 -8.97 23.10 6.76
CA ASN A 53 -10.06 22.62 7.65
C ASN A 53 -10.06 21.09 7.89
N GLY A 54 -9.01 20.33 7.53
CA GLY A 54 -9.03 18.86 7.43
C GLY A 54 -9.56 18.07 8.63
N VAL A 55 -9.29 18.53 9.85
CA VAL A 55 -9.70 17.80 11.07
C VAL A 55 -11.22 17.65 11.19
N LYS A 56 -12.03 18.63 10.75
CA LYS A 56 -13.50 18.51 10.92
C LYS A 56 -14.14 17.51 9.95
N ALA A 57 -13.55 17.32 8.77
CA ALA A 57 -14.07 16.38 7.79
C ALA A 57 -13.68 14.94 8.14
N GLU A 58 -12.41 14.74 8.54
CA GLU A 58 -11.89 13.43 8.98
C GLU A 58 -12.52 12.97 10.29
N GLU A 59 -12.68 13.87 11.27
CA GLU A 59 -13.34 13.58 12.56
C GLU A 59 -14.83 13.21 12.34
N GLN A 60 -15.54 13.87 11.41
CA GLN A 60 -16.90 13.50 11.02
C GLN A 60 -16.97 12.13 10.33
N GLU A 61 -16.03 11.83 9.42
CA GLU A 61 -15.99 10.53 8.74
C GLU A 61 -15.69 9.38 9.71
N ALA A 62 -14.77 9.60 10.66
CA ALA A 62 -14.45 8.63 11.71
C ALA A 62 -15.64 8.42 12.67
N GLU A 63 -16.32 9.48 13.08
CA GLU A 63 -17.49 9.40 13.95
C GLU A 63 -18.67 8.67 13.26
N LEU A 64 -18.86 8.91 11.96
CA LEU A 64 -19.83 8.18 11.13
C LEU A 64 -19.50 6.69 11.04
N ALA A 65 -18.24 6.33 10.79
CA ALA A 65 -17.80 4.93 10.72
C ALA A 65 -17.96 4.21 12.07
N VAL A 66 -17.68 4.88 13.19
CA VAL A 66 -17.88 4.34 14.55
C VAL A 66 -19.37 4.17 14.85
N SER A 67 -20.21 5.11 14.43
CA SER A 67 -21.67 5.01 14.57
C SER A 67 -22.25 3.84 13.79
N GLU A 68 -21.76 3.60 12.56
CA GLU A 68 -22.18 2.47 11.72
C GLU A 68 -21.83 1.11 12.37
N LEU A 69 -20.73 1.07 13.12
CA LEU A 69 -20.29 -0.09 13.91
C LEU A 69 -21.01 -0.24 15.26
N SER A 70 -21.79 0.75 15.69
CA SER A 70 -22.60 0.71 16.92
C SER A 70 -24.07 0.31 16.66
N GLY A 71 -24.45 0.07 15.41
CA GLY A 71 -25.82 -0.28 14.99
C GLY A 71 -26.25 -1.71 15.34
N ASN A 72 -27.32 -2.17 14.71
CA ASN A 72 -27.87 -3.51 14.95
C ASN A 72 -26.87 -4.57 14.45
N GLY A 73 -26.85 -5.79 15.02
CA GLY A 73 -25.87 -6.82 14.62
C GLY A 73 -25.82 -7.16 13.12
N ALA A 74 -26.92 -6.92 12.39
CA ALA A 74 -26.96 -7.03 10.93
C ALA A 74 -26.24 -5.88 10.20
N GLU A 75 -26.33 -4.65 10.71
CA GLU A 75 -25.66 -3.46 10.16
C GLU A 75 -24.15 -3.54 10.41
N ILE A 76 -23.74 -3.97 11.61
CA ILE A 76 -22.32 -4.20 11.94
C ILE A 76 -21.72 -5.26 11.03
N SER A 77 -22.45 -6.36 10.77
CA SER A 77 -22.01 -7.41 9.86
C SER A 77 -21.85 -6.91 8.41
N ALA A 78 -22.79 -6.08 7.94
CA ALA A 78 -22.73 -5.48 6.61
C ALA A 78 -21.55 -4.48 6.49
N ALA A 79 -21.37 -3.60 7.47
CA ALA A 79 -20.28 -2.63 7.52
C ALA A 79 -18.92 -3.33 7.61
N ALA A 80 -18.78 -4.35 8.46
CA ALA A 80 -17.57 -5.15 8.58
C ALA A 80 -17.23 -5.89 7.27
N THR A 81 -18.23 -6.47 6.61
CA THR A 81 -18.04 -7.13 5.31
C THR A 81 -17.58 -6.13 4.25
N SER A 82 -18.20 -4.95 4.19
CA SER A 82 -17.82 -3.86 3.29
C SER A 82 -16.38 -3.39 3.53
N ALA A 83 -16.00 -3.17 4.80
CA ALA A 83 -14.66 -2.76 5.18
C ALA A 83 -13.61 -3.82 4.82
N VAL A 84 -13.90 -5.10 5.07
CA VAL A 84 -13.00 -6.23 4.71
C VAL A 84 -12.81 -6.30 3.21
N ILE A 85 -13.88 -6.24 2.42
CA ILE A 85 -13.80 -6.30 0.96
C ILE A 85 -13.03 -5.09 0.42
N SER A 86 -13.36 -3.89 0.88
CA SER A 86 -12.73 -2.65 0.41
C SER A 86 -11.23 -2.63 0.73
N THR A 87 -10.87 -2.97 1.97
CA THR A 87 -9.46 -3.05 2.39
C THR A 87 -8.73 -4.15 1.62
N PHE A 88 -9.36 -5.32 1.45
CA PHE A 88 -8.78 -6.39 0.65
C PHE A 88 -8.52 -5.94 -0.79
N VAL A 89 -9.49 -5.33 -1.47
CA VAL A 89 -9.33 -4.89 -2.86
C VAL A 89 -8.28 -3.80 -2.96
N LEU A 90 -8.26 -2.82 -2.04
CA LEU A 90 -7.29 -1.74 -2.02
C LEU A 90 -5.87 -2.28 -1.84
N VAL A 91 -5.63 -3.08 -0.79
CA VAL A 91 -4.31 -3.69 -0.53
C VAL A 91 -3.92 -4.64 -1.65
N PHE A 92 -4.88 -5.37 -2.21
CA PHE A 92 -4.62 -6.26 -3.32
C PHE A 92 -4.15 -5.49 -4.54
N VAL A 93 -4.85 -4.44 -4.96
CA VAL A 93 -4.44 -3.63 -6.12
C VAL A 93 -3.10 -2.95 -5.85
N ALA A 94 -2.88 -2.45 -4.62
CA ALA A 94 -1.63 -1.80 -4.23
C ALA A 94 -0.40 -2.73 -4.29
N GLU A 95 -0.57 -3.99 -3.90
CA GLU A 95 0.51 -4.99 -3.90
C GLU A 95 0.60 -5.78 -5.22
N TRP A 96 -0.34 -5.56 -6.14
CA TRP A 96 -0.37 -6.27 -7.42
C TRP A 96 0.79 -5.82 -8.30
N GLY A 97 1.79 -6.68 -8.43
CA GLY A 97 2.98 -6.39 -9.24
C GLY A 97 4.06 -5.59 -8.51
N ASP A 98 3.98 -5.46 -7.18
CA ASP A 98 5.08 -4.91 -6.40
C ASP A 98 6.31 -5.86 -6.39
N LYS A 99 7.48 -5.32 -6.02
CA LYS A 99 8.71 -6.10 -5.81
C LYS A 99 8.51 -7.23 -4.81
N SER A 100 7.70 -7.03 -3.77
CA SER A 100 7.35 -8.07 -2.79
C SER A 100 6.65 -9.28 -3.47
N PHE A 101 5.80 -9.00 -4.46
CA PHE A 101 5.05 -10.00 -5.22
C PHE A 101 6.00 -10.87 -6.05
N PHE A 102 6.86 -10.25 -6.87
CA PHE A 102 7.85 -10.98 -7.67
C PHE A 102 8.88 -11.74 -6.82
N SER A 103 9.32 -11.16 -5.70
CA SER A 103 10.19 -11.85 -4.74
C SER A 103 9.53 -13.12 -4.19
N THR A 104 8.25 -13.05 -3.85
CA THR A 104 7.47 -14.21 -3.39
C THR A 104 7.32 -15.27 -4.48
N ILE A 105 7.10 -14.87 -5.75
CA ILE A 105 7.08 -15.79 -6.91
C ILE A 105 8.43 -16.53 -7.01
N ALA A 106 9.54 -15.80 -7.02
CA ALA A 106 10.87 -16.36 -7.16
C ALA A 106 11.22 -17.30 -6.00
N LEU A 107 10.87 -16.91 -4.76
CA LEU A 107 11.10 -17.73 -3.58
C LEU A 107 10.23 -19.00 -3.59
N ALA A 108 8.98 -18.91 -4.03
CA ALA A 108 8.10 -20.08 -4.19
C ALA A 108 8.56 -21.04 -5.29
N ALA A 109 9.27 -20.54 -6.32
CA ALA A 109 9.88 -21.37 -7.36
C ALA A 109 11.16 -22.07 -6.87
N ALA A 110 11.93 -21.43 -5.99
CA ALA A 110 13.20 -21.95 -5.47
C ALA A 110 13.06 -22.82 -4.19
N SER A 111 11.97 -22.66 -3.43
CA SER A 111 11.76 -23.28 -2.11
C SER A 111 10.41 -23.98 -2.00
N SER A 112 10.11 -24.61 -0.85
CA SER A 112 8.83 -25.29 -0.64
C SER A 112 7.66 -24.29 -0.66
N PRO A 113 6.66 -24.44 -1.56
CA PRO A 113 5.58 -23.46 -1.70
C PRO A 113 4.75 -23.28 -0.41
N LEU A 114 4.50 -24.36 0.32
CA LEU A 114 3.78 -24.31 1.60
C LEU A 114 4.55 -23.54 2.67
N GLY A 115 5.88 -23.68 2.70
CA GLY A 115 6.74 -22.92 3.62
C GLY A 115 6.77 -21.43 3.28
N VAL A 116 6.82 -21.10 2.01
CA VAL A 116 6.78 -19.70 1.53
C VAL A 116 5.42 -19.05 1.83
N ILE A 117 4.32 -19.77 1.63
CA ILE A 117 2.97 -19.28 1.97
C ILE A 117 2.87 -19.02 3.49
N ALA A 118 3.27 -19.97 4.33
CA ALA A 118 3.19 -19.83 5.77
C ALA A 118 4.09 -18.70 6.28
N GLY A 119 5.34 -18.63 5.80
CA GLY A 119 6.31 -17.62 6.22
C GLY A 119 5.92 -16.21 5.79
N SER A 120 5.50 -16.03 4.54
CA SER A 120 5.06 -14.72 4.04
C SER A 120 3.76 -14.25 4.71
N LEU A 121 2.80 -15.15 4.97
CA LEU A 121 1.59 -14.81 5.69
C LEU A 121 1.89 -14.39 7.15
N ALA A 122 2.76 -15.15 7.83
CA ALA A 122 3.17 -14.82 9.19
C ALA A 122 3.96 -13.50 9.24
N GLY A 123 4.95 -13.32 8.37
CA GLY A 123 5.76 -12.11 8.33
C GLY A 123 4.95 -10.87 8.00
N HIS A 124 4.10 -10.93 6.97
CA HIS A 124 3.22 -9.83 6.60
C HIS A 124 2.18 -9.57 7.70
N GLY A 125 1.60 -10.62 8.30
CA GLY A 125 0.68 -10.48 9.43
C GLY A 125 1.31 -9.76 10.62
N VAL A 126 2.55 -10.08 10.97
CA VAL A 126 3.30 -9.39 12.05
C VAL A 126 3.57 -7.94 11.66
N ALA A 127 4.01 -7.67 10.43
CA ALA A 127 4.25 -6.31 9.96
C ALA A 127 2.98 -5.44 10.03
N THR A 128 1.85 -5.96 9.55
CA THR A 128 0.56 -5.27 9.60
C THR A 128 0.07 -5.08 11.03
N LEU A 129 0.22 -6.09 11.90
CA LEU A 129 -0.14 -5.96 13.32
C LEU A 129 0.65 -4.84 13.98
N LEU A 130 1.96 -4.79 13.77
CA LEU A 130 2.81 -3.73 14.31
C LEU A 130 2.45 -2.35 13.73
N ALA A 131 2.12 -2.27 12.45
CA ALA A 131 1.68 -1.02 11.82
C ALA A 131 0.36 -0.51 12.42
N VAL A 132 -0.62 -1.38 12.61
CA VAL A 132 -1.93 -1.02 13.18
C VAL A 132 -1.81 -0.63 14.65
N LEU A 133 -1.10 -1.43 15.45
CA LEU A 133 -0.89 -1.13 16.88
C LEU A 133 -0.05 0.13 17.06
N GLY A 134 1.02 0.28 16.27
CA GLY A 134 1.87 1.48 16.27
C GLY A 134 1.09 2.73 15.85
N GLY A 135 0.30 2.64 14.78
CA GLY A 135 -0.56 3.73 14.31
C GLY A 135 -1.63 4.12 15.33
N SER A 136 -2.29 3.14 15.95
CA SER A 136 -3.29 3.37 17.00
C SER A 136 -2.68 4.06 18.21
N LEU A 137 -1.49 3.63 18.65
CA LEU A 137 -0.77 4.29 19.75
C LEU A 137 -0.35 5.71 19.35
N LEU A 138 0.25 5.91 18.18
CA LEU A 138 0.66 7.23 17.70
C LEU A 138 -0.53 8.20 17.60
N GLY A 139 -1.70 7.74 17.16
CA GLY A 139 -2.92 8.54 17.10
C GLY A 139 -3.42 9.03 18.45
N THR A 140 -3.05 8.39 19.56
CA THR A 140 -3.39 8.89 20.90
C THR A 140 -2.45 10.00 21.38
N PHE A 141 -1.25 10.11 20.81
CA PHE A 141 -0.23 11.10 21.20
C PHE A 141 -0.07 12.26 20.20
N LEU A 142 -0.36 12.04 18.92
CA LEU A 142 -0.18 13.01 17.84
C LEU A 142 -1.54 13.44 17.29
N SER A 143 -1.76 14.75 17.19
CA SER A 143 -2.92 15.29 16.49
C SER A 143 -2.86 14.95 15.01
N GLU A 144 -4.01 14.64 14.40
CA GLU A 144 -4.16 14.38 12.96
C GLU A 144 -3.51 15.47 12.09
N LYS A 145 -3.56 16.74 12.52
CA LYS A 145 -2.86 17.84 11.82
C LYS A 145 -1.37 17.61 11.73
N VAL A 146 -0.75 17.17 12.82
CA VAL A 146 0.70 16.92 12.87
C VAL A 146 1.05 15.77 11.94
N ILE A 147 0.24 14.72 11.92
CA ILE A 147 0.41 13.57 11.02
C ILE A 147 0.30 14.03 9.56
N ALA A 148 -0.70 14.85 9.21
CA ALA A 148 -0.87 15.39 7.87
C ALA A 148 0.28 16.33 7.46
N TYR A 149 0.75 17.21 8.35
CA TYR A 149 1.92 18.06 8.08
C TYR A 149 3.19 17.25 7.83
N ILE A 150 3.44 16.21 8.64
CA ILE A 150 4.59 15.32 8.47
C ILE A 150 4.46 14.55 7.15
N GLY A 151 3.30 13.95 6.87
CA GLY A 151 3.05 13.19 5.65
C GLY A 151 3.20 14.02 4.39
N GLY A 152 2.58 15.20 4.35
CA GLY A 152 2.71 16.13 3.23
C GLY A 152 4.16 16.61 3.00
N THR A 153 4.89 16.87 4.09
CA THR A 153 6.32 17.23 4.01
C THR A 153 7.16 16.07 3.48
N LEU A 154 6.91 14.84 3.93
CA LEU A 154 7.60 13.64 3.44
C LEU A 154 7.36 13.40 1.96
N PHE A 155 6.13 13.59 1.46
CA PHE A 155 5.85 13.49 0.02
C PHE A 155 6.66 14.51 -0.79
N LEU A 156 6.76 15.76 -0.33
CA LEU A 156 7.58 16.77 -1.00
C LEU A 156 9.07 16.44 -0.94
N LEU A 157 9.56 15.91 0.18
CA LEU A 157 10.95 15.48 0.29
C LEU A 157 11.26 14.35 -0.70
N PHE A 158 10.39 13.33 -0.81
CA PHE A 158 10.56 12.27 -1.79
C PHE A 158 10.48 12.80 -3.22
N ALA A 159 9.58 13.74 -3.53
CA ALA A 159 9.52 14.37 -4.85
C ALA A 159 10.86 15.04 -5.23
N VAL A 160 11.48 15.76 -4.29
CA VAL A 160 12.78 16.41 -4.51
C VAL A 160 13.89 15.37 -4.67
N VAL A 161 13.91 14.32 -3.85
CA VAL A 161 14.91 13.24 -3.95
C VAL A 161 14.82 12.55 -5.31
N THR A 162 13.62 12.15 -5.74
CA THR A 162 13.39 11.52 -7.05
C THR A 162 13.76 12.47 -8.19
N LEU A 163 13.43 13.76 -8.09
CA LEU A 163 13.82 14.75 -9.11
C LEU A 163 15.34 14.88 -9.23
N VAL A 164 16.08 14.86 -8.12
CA VAL A 164 17.55 14.90 -8.13
C VAL A 164 18.13 13.63 -8.74
N GLU A 165 17.50 12.49 -8.53
CA GLU A 165 17.91 11.20 -9.12
C GLU A 165 17.72 11.20 -10.63
N ILE A 166 16.62 11.75 -11.16
CA ILE A 166 16.38 11.89 -12.61
C ILE A 166 17.40 12.80 -13.29
N VAL A 167 17.84 13.86 -12.61
CA VAL A 167 18.72 14.90 -13.18
C VAL A 167 20.21 14.49 -13.17
N LYS A 168 20.59 13.49 -12.37
CA LYS A 168 21.97 13.00 -12.24
C LYS A 168 22.28 11.88 -13.22
#